data_AF-A0AAT9GP77-F1
#
_entry.id   AF-A0AAT9GP77-F1
#
_cell.length_a   1.000
_cell.length_b   1.000
_cell.length_c   1.000
_cell.angle_alpha   90.00
_cell.angle_beta   90.00
_cell.angle_gamma   90.00
#
_symmetry.space_group_name_H-M   'P 1'
#
loop_
_entity.id
_entity.type
_entity.pdbx_description
1 polymer ?
#
loop_
_entity_poly.entity_id
_entity_poly.type
_entity_poly.pdbx_seq_one_letter_code
_entity_poly.pdbx_strand_id
1 'polypeptide(L)'
;MNELLFAIGLTVVFLGLLLIMGGLLLELNKKKQNEKEENKQNEERTEYGGVIFIGPIPIVFGSSKKIARVMLIIGVIIFVLFLIFTLITYL
;
A
#
# COMPACT_ATOMS: atom_id res chain seq x y z
N MET A 1 -34.48 -1.54 -5.34
CA MET A 1 -34.29 -0.72 -4.11
C MET A 1 -33.09 -1.20 -3.27
N ASN A 2 -32.89 -2.51 -3.10
CA ASN A 2 -31.76 -3.05 -2.31
C ASN A 2 -30.38 -2.74 -2.89
N GLU A 3 -30.23 -2.74 -4.22
CA GLU A 3 -28.96 -2.41 -4.88
C GLU A 3 -28.57 -0.94 -4.69
N LEU A 4 -29.54 -0.03 -4.70
CA LEU A 4 -29.30 1.40 -4.47
C LEU A 4 -28.80 1.64 -3.03
N LEU A 5 -29.44 0.99 -2.04
CA LEU A 5 -29.03 1.06 -0.64
C LEU A 5 -27.62 0.49 -0.44
N PHE A 6 -27.29 -0.62 -1.10
CA PHE A 6 -25.96 -1.21 -1.08
C PHE A 6 -24.92 -0.27 -1.71
N ALA A 7 -25.21 0.31 -2.88
CA ALA A 7 -24.32 1.24 -3.56
C ALA A 7 -24.07 2.52 -2.73
N ILE A 8 -25.10 3.05 -2.09
CA ILE A 8 -24.98 4.20 -1.19
C ILE A 8 -24.11 3.85 0.02
N GLY A 9 -24.35 2.70 0.66
CA GLY A 9 -23.52 2.21 1.77
C GLY A 9 -22.05 2.05 1.38
N LEU A 10 -21.78 1.41 0.24
CA LEU A 10 -20.43 1.24 -0.30
C LEU A 10 -19.76 2.59 -0.57
N THR A 11 -20.49 3.54 -1.15
CA THR A 11 -19.98 4.88 -1.45
C THR A 11 -19.57 5.62 -0.17
N VAL A 12 -20.38 5.54 0.88
CA VAL A 12 -20.09 6.15 2.18
C VAL A 12 -18.84 5.54 2.82
N VAL A 13 -18.69 4.22 2.76
CA VAL A 13 -17.48 3.52 3.27
C VAL A 13 -16.23 3.99 2.52
N PHE A 14 -16.29 4.06 1.19
CA PHE A 14 -15.17 4.56 0.38
C PHE A 14 -14.83 6.02 0.68
N LEU A 15 -15.85 6.87 0.87
CA LEU A 15 -15.66 8.27 1.24
C LEU A 15 -14.94 8.39 2.61
N GLY A 16 -15.36 7.59 3.59
CA GLY A 16 -14.74 7.55 4.92
C GLY A 16 -13.28 7.12 4.84
N LEU A 17 -12.97 6.09 4.05
CA LEU A 17 -11.60 5.63 3.84
C LEU A 17 -10.72 6.71 3.20
N LEU A 18 -11.23 7.42 2.18
CA LEU A 18 -10.52 8.54 1.54
C LEU A 18 -10.26 9.69 2.52
N LEU A 19 -11.21 10.03 3.39
CA LEU A 19 -11.03 11.06 4.42
C LEU A 19 -9.96 10.68 5.44
N ILE A 20 -9.97 9.43 5.93
CA ILE A 20 -8.95 8.91 6.86
C ILE A 20 -7.58 8.95 6.18
N MET A 21 -7.50 8.48 4.93
CA MET A 21 -6.26 8.50 4.15
C MET A 21 -5.74 9.94 3.97
N GLY A 22 -6.61 10.88 3.57
CA GLY A 22 -6.26 12.29 3.43
C GLY A 22 -5.76 12.90 4.74
N GLY A 23 -6.42 12.62 5.87
CA GLY A 23 -6.00 13.07 7.19
C GLY A 23 -4.60 12.59 7.56
N LEU A 24 -4.33 11.29 7.36
CA LEU A 24 -3.01 10.69 7.62
C LEU A 24 -1.92 11.31 6.74
N LEU A 25 -2.18 11.54 5.45
CA LEU A 25 -1.21 12.22 4.57
C LEU A 25 -0.89 13.64 5.03
N LEU A 26 -1.89 14.39 5.51
CA LEU A 26 -1.69 15.75 6.02
C LEU A 26 -0.87 15.75 7.32
N GLU A 27 -1.10 14.78 8.21
CA GLU A 27 -0.32 14.60 9.45
C GLU A 27 1.15 14.26 9.16
N LEU A 28 1.41 13.39 8.17
CA LEU A 28 2.77 13.07 7.73
C LEU A 28 3.50 14.31 7.19
N ASN A 29 2.80 15.18 6.45
CA ASN A 29 3.39 16.41 5.93
C ASN A 29 3.68 17.44 7.03
N LYS A 30 2.81 17.57 8.04
CA LYS A 30 3.04 18.48 9.19
C LYS A 30 4.21 18.04 10.05
N LYS A 31 4.34 16.73 10.30
CA LYS A 31 5.45 16.20 11.11
C LYS A 31 6.83 16.46 10.47
N LYS A 32 6.90 16.42 9.14
CA LYS A 32 8.13 16.66 8.36
C LYS A 32 8.61 18.12 8.37
N GLN A 33 7.77 19.08 8.79
CA GLN A 33 8.12 20.50 8.81
C GLN A 33 8.69 20.93 10.17
N ASN A 34 8.23 20.35 11.28
CA ASN A 34 8.75 20.65 12.62
C ASN A 34 10.08 19.95 12.94
N GLU A 35 10.40 18.83 12.27
CA GLU A 35 11.68 18.12 12.45
C GLU A 35 12.85 18.73 11.64
N LYS A 36 12.56 19.66 10.71
CA LYS A 36 13.57 20.27 9.82
C LYS A 36 14.45 21.33 10.49
N GLU A 37 14.08 21.82 11.67
CA GLU A 37 14.87 22.82 12.40
C GLU A 37 15.86 22.21 13.41
N GLU A 38 15.68 20.95 13.86
CA GLU A 38 16.53 20.38 14.93
C GLU A 38 17.47 19.22 14.51
N ASN A 39 17.26 18.51 13.40
CA ASN A 39 18.05 17.30 13.10
C ASN A 39 18.76 17.33 11.76
N LYS A 40 19.92 18.01 11.72
CA LYS A 40 20.90 17.92 10.62
C LYS A 40 21.95 16.80 10.79
N GLN A 41 21.83 15.90 11.77
CA GLN A 41 22.95 15.02 12.15
C GLN A 41 22.73 13.50 12.14
N ASN A 42 21.58 12.99 11.72
CA ASN A 42 21.46 11.55 11.39
C ASN A 42 20.42 11.35 10.29
N GLU A 43 20.87 11.40 9.03
CA GLU A 43 20.06 10.99 7.89
C GLU A 43 19.99 9.46 7.82
N GLU A 44 19.23 8.83 8.73
CA GLU A 44 18.68 7.51 8.42
C GLU A 44 17.70 7.71 7.25
N ARG A 45 18.19 7.47 6.03
CA ARG A 45 17.36 7.51 4.83
C ARG A 45 16.33 6.40 4.94
N THR A 46 15.12 6.74 5.37
CA THR A 46 14.01 5.80 5.44
C THR A 46 13.81 5.14 4.07
N GLU A 47 13.98 3.83 4.00
CA GLU A 47 13.80 3.08 2.76
C GLU A 47 12.32 2.69 2.61
N TYR A 48 11.76 2.86 1.41
CA TYR A 48 10.36 2.61 1.10
C TYR A 48 10.23 1.78 -0.18
N GLY A 49 9.12 1.08 -0.35
CA GLY A 49 8.87 0.27 -1.54
C GLY A 49 7.48 -0.36 -1.51
N GLY A 50 7.12 -1.02 -2.61
CA GLY A 50 5.82 -1.65 -2.76
C GLY A 50 5.75 -2.58 -3.96
N VAL A 51 4.63 -3.29 -4.06
CA VAL A 51 4.33 -4.21 -5.16
C VAL A 51 2.95 -3.84 -5.72
N ILE A 52 2.87 -3.70 -7.04
CA ILE A 52 1.60 -3.49 -7.75
C ILE A 52 1.38 -4.71 -8.63
N PHE A 53 0.19 -5.30 -8.55
CA PHE A 53 -0.20 -6.41 -9.42
C PHE A 53 -0.95 -5.86 -10.64
N ILE A 54 -0.36 -6.00 -11.83
CA ILE A 54 -1.05 -5.74 -13.10
C ILE A 54 -1.47 -7.09 -13.67
N GLY A 55 -2.70 -7.50 -13.34
CA GLY A 55 -3.10 -8.90 -13.49
C GLY A 55 -2.27 -9.82 -12.58
N PRO A 56 -2.02 -11.09 -12.96
CA PRO A 56 -1.19 -12.00 -12.17
C PRO A 56 0.29 -11.59 -12.11
N ILE A 57 0.73 -10.56 -12.83
CA ILE A 57 2.13 -10.17 -12.93
C ILE A 57 2.46 -9.13 -11.84
N PRO A 58 3.28 -9.46 -10.83
CA PRO A 58 3.72 -8.50 -9.82
C PRO A 58 4.81 -7.57 -10.38
N ILE A 59 4.62 -6.27 -10.22
CA ILE A 59 5.62 -5.23 -10.51
C ILE A 59 6.11 -4.64 -9.19
N VAL A 60 7.41 -4.69 -8.97
CA VAL A 60 8.04 -4.38 -7.69
C VAL A 60 8.84 -3.08 -7.79
N PHE A 61 8.70 -2.20 -6.80
CA PHE A 61 9.40 -0.93 -6.72
C PHE A 61 10.02 -0.75 -5.33
N GLY A 62 11.18 -0.11 -5.25
CA GLY A 62 11.84 0.18 -3.98
C GLY A 62 12.84 1.31 -4.11
N SER A 63 12.96 2.12 -3.06
CA SER A 63 13.90 3.25 -2.95
C SER A 63 15.35 2.80 -2.83
N SER A 64 15.58 1.52 -2.52
CA SER A 64 16.89 0.89 -2.48
C SER A 64 16.82 -0.54 -3.01
N LYS A 65 17.97 -1.07 -3.42
CA LYS A 65 18.08 -2.48 -3.85
C LYS A 65 17.66 -3.46 -2.74
N LYS A 66 17.89 -3.09 -1.48
CA LYS A 66 17.52 -3.90 -0.31
C LYS A 66 16.00 -4.01 -0.21
N ILE A 67 15.29 -2.88 -0.18
CA ILE A 67 13.81 -2.90 -0.14
C ILE A 67 13.22 -3.54 -1.39
N ALA A 68 13.74 -3.23 -2.58
CA ALA A 68 13.24 -3.83 -3.82
C ALA A 68 13.34 -5.37 -3.79
N ARG A 69 14.43 -5.92 -3.24
CA ARG A 69 14.58 -7.37 -3.08
C ARG A 69 13.56 -7.95 -2.08
N VAL A 70 13.36 -7.28 -0.94
CA VAL A 70 12.36 -7.70 0.06
C VAL A 70 10.95 -7.68 -0.55
N MET A 71 10.59 -6.60 -1.24
CA MET A 71 9.30 -6.46 -1.90
C MET A 71 9.09 -7.48 -3.01
N LEU A 72 10.16 -7.87 -3.73
CA LEU A 72 10.08 -8.92 -4.73
C LEU A 72 9.74 -10.27 -4.11
N ILE A 73 10.43 -10.63 -3.02
CA ILE A 73 10.16 -11.88 -2.30
C ILE A 73 8.71 -11.92 -1.82
N ILE A 74 8.23 -10.82 -1.22
CA ILE A 74 6.84 -10.68 -0.76
C ILE A 74 5.86 -10.85 -1.93
N GLY A 75 6.10 -10.15 -3.04
CA GLY A 75 5.26 -10.23 -4.24
C GLY A 75 5.17 -11.64 -4.83
N VAL A 76 6.29 -12.37 -4.87
CA VAL A 76 6.33 -13.77 -5.33
C VAL A 76 5.56 -14.69 -4.38
N ILE A 77 5.72 -14.53 -3.06
CA ILE A 77 4.98 -15.33 -2.07
C ILE A 77 3.47 -15.14 -2.26
N ILE A 78 3.02 -13.89 -2.39
CA ILE A 78 1.60 -13.57 -2.62
C ILE A 78 1.13 -14.18 -3.94
N PHE A 79 1.92 -14.09 -5.00
CA PHE A 79 1.57 -14.67 -6.30
C PHE A 79 1.42 -16.20 -6.24
N VAL A 80 2.33 -16.89 -5.56
CA VAL A 80 2.25 -18.35 -5.37
C VAL A 80 1.03 -18.74 -4.56
N LEU A 81 0.75 -18.03 -3.46
CA LEU A 81 -0.46 -18.25 -2.68
C LEU A 81 -1.73 -18.04 -3.51
N PHE A 82 -1.76 -16.98 -4.32
CA PHE A 82 -2.85 -16.71 -5.25
C PHE A 82 -3.03 -17.85 -6.27
N LEU A 83 -1.94 -18.37 -6.84
CA LEU A 83 -2.00 -19.50 -7.76
C LEU A 83 -2.52 -20.76 -7.08
N ILE A 84 -2.01 -21.11 -5.89
CA ILE A 84 -2.46 -22.28 -5.12
C ILE A 84 -3.94 -22.16 -4.80
N PHE A 85 -4.36 -21.01 -4.28
CA PHE A 85 -5.77 -20.76 -3.96
C PHE A 85 -6.66 -20.88 -5.20
N THR A 86 -6.23 -20.31 -6.32
CA THR A 86 -6.94 -20.42 -7.60
C THR A 86 -7.03 -21.87 -8.05
N LEU A 87 -5.94 -22.63 -8.00
CA LEU A 87 -5.91 -24.03 -8.42
C LEU A 87 -6.81 -24.91 -7.55
N ILE A 88 -6.76 -24.74 -6.23
CA ILE A 88 -7.61 -25.48 -5.28
C ILE A 88 -9.10 -25.16 -5.50
N THR A 89 -9.42 -23.89 -5.81
CA THR A 89 -10.82 -23.48 -6.00
C THR A 89 -11.42 -24.02 -7.30
N TYR A 90 -10.60 -24.20 -8.34
CA TYR A 90 -11.04 -24.65 -9.66
C TYR A 90 -10.90 -26.17 -9.88
N LEU A 91 -10.26 -26.88 -8.96
CA LEU A 91 -10.12 -28.34 -8.97
C LEU A 91 -11.24 -29.00 -8.17
#